data_AF-A0A540WMN5-F1
#
_entry.id   AF-A0A540WMN5-F1
#
_cell.length_a   1.000
_cell.length_b   1.000
_cell.length_c   1.000
_cell.angle_alpha   90.00
_cell.angle_beta   90.00
_cell.angle_gamma   90.00
#
_symmetry.space_group_name_H-M   'P 1'
#
loop_
_entity.id
_entity.type
_entity.pdbx_description
1 polymer ?
#
loop_
_entity_poly.entity_id
_entity_poly.type
_entity_poly.pdbx_seq_one_letter_code
_entity_poly.pdbx_strand_id
1 'polypeptide(L)'
;MRCEEKCNPNAGGGLCEPGYQCAPDGLCVQACSGAPASVGEVCENSMDCSPCSVCLSSGAALRCRQPCRLDRDCPGGAVGACEQAGDTKACRLSL
;
A
#
# COMPACT_ATOMS: atom_id res chain seq x y z
N MET A 1 -1.45 -0.91 18.44
CA MET A 1 -1.95 -2.22 17.95
C MET A 1 -2.76 -1.93 16.69
N ARG A 2 -2.51 -2.62 15.57
CA ARG A 2 -3.38 -2.53 14.38
C ARG A 2 -4.65 -3.32 14.70
N CYS A 3 -5.81 -2.67 14.63
CA CYS A 3 -7.07 -3.39 14.60
C CYS A 3 -7.28 -3.94 13.18
N GLU A 4 -7.60 -5.23 13.05
CA GLU A 4 -7.99 -5.80 11.76
C GLU A 4 -9.39 -5.30 11.43
N GLU A 5 -9.47 -4.25 10.63
CA GLU A 5 -10.73 -3.76 10.09
C GLU A 5 -10.82 -4.15 8.62
N LYS A 6 -11.83 -4.94 8.28
CA LYS A 6 -12.07 -5.41 6.92
C LYS A 6 -12.91 -4.39 6.16
N CYS A 7 -12.47 -4.05 4.97
CA CYS A 7 -13.15 -3.15 4.06
C CYS A 7 -13.45 -3.88 2.74
N ASN A 8 -14.50 -3.44 2.03
CA ASN A 8 -14.80 -3.97 0.70
C ASN A 8 -14.17 -3.06 -0.37
N PRO A 9 -13.11 -3.49 -1.07
CA PRO A 9 -12.46 -2.67 -2.09
C PRO A 9 -13.34 -2.45 -3.32
N ASN A 10 -14.35 -3.32 -3.55
CA ASN A 10 -15.24 -3.27 -4.71
C ASN A 10 -16.53 -2.45 -4.47
N ALA A 11 -16.87 -2.12 -3.22
CA ALA A 11 -18.10 -1.42 -2.88
C ALA A 11 -17.96 0.13 -2.89
N GLY A 12 -16.88 0.67 -3.47
CA GLY A 12 -16.66 2.12 -3.51
C GLY A 12 -16.24 2.72 -2.16
N GLY A 13 -15.65 1.92 -1.27
CA GLY A 13 -15.14 2.34 0.03
C GLY A 13 -15.98 1.82 1.20
N GLY A 14 -15.64 0.63 1.70
CA GLY A 14 -15.92 0.34 3.11
C GLY A 14 -15.24 1.41 3.98
N LEU A 15 -15.96 1.91 4.99
CA LEU A 15 -15.55 3.04 5.82
C LEU A 15 -14.40 2.65 6.75
N CYS A 16 -13.18 2.57 6.23
CA CYS A 16 -12.00 2.61 7.09
C CYS A 16 -12.06 3.88 7.94
N GLU A 17 -11.66 3.79 9.20
CA GLU A 17 -11.59 4.95 10.10
C GLU A 17 -10.84 6.14 9.46
N PRO A 18 -11.15 7.39 9.85
CA PRO A 18 -10.43 8.56 9.37
C PRO A 18 -8.91 8.39 9.51
N GLY A 19 -8.17 8.61 8.42
CA GLY A 19 -6.74 8.39 8.37
C GLY A 19 -6.32 6.96 7.98
N TYR A 20 -7.28 6.10 7.60
CA TYR A 20 -7.04 4.78 7.00
C TYR A 20 -7.63 4.71 5.59
N GLN A 21 -7.10 3.78 4.79
CA GLN A 21 -7.51 3.51 3.43
C GLN A 21 -7.67 1.99 3.23
N CYS A 22 -8.63 1.61 2.39
CA CYS A 22 -8.86 0.22 2.07
C CYS A 22 -7.79 -0.32 1.12
N ALA A 23 -7.05 -1.32 1.55
CA ALA A 23 -6.09 -2.04 0.71
C ALA A 23 -6.82 -3.02 -0.24
N PRO A 24 -6.19 -3.43 -1.37
CA PRO A 24 -6.82 -4.32 -2.34
C PRO A 24 -7.18 -5.71 -1.80
N ASP A 25 -6.52 -6.15 -0.73
CA ASP A 25 -6.83 -7.38 0.00
C ASP A 25 -7.96 -7.21 1.04
N GLY A 26 -8.60 -6.04 1.07
CA GLY A 26 -9.75 -5.75 1.92
C GLY A 26 -9.38 -5.43 3.37
N LEU A 27 -8.15 -4.99 3.61
CA LEU A 27 -7.68 -4.59 4.95
C LEU A 27 -7.51 -3.07 5.03
N CYS A 28 -7.98 -2.45 6.11
CA CYS A 28 -7.71 -1.04 6.36
C CYS A 28 -6.25 -0.84 6.78
N VAL A 29 -5.53 -0.03 6.01
CA VAL A 29 -4.15 0.38 6.32
C VAL A 29 -4.11 1.88 6.52
N GLN A 30 -3.28 2.36 7.46
CA GLN A 30 -3.16 3.79 7.71
C GLN A 30 -2.71 4.53 6.44
N ALA A 31 -3.16 5.76 6.23
CA ALA A 31 -2.66 6.64 5.18
C ALA A 31 -1.47 7.45 5.75
N CYS A 32 -0.32 7.44 5.08
CA CYS A 32 0.85 8.21 5.48
C CYS A 32 1.46 8.99 4.31
N SER A 33 2.18 10.06 4.65
CA SER A 33 2.91 10.92 3.73
C SER A 33 4.39 10.55 3.57
N GLY A 34 4.83 9.36 3.98
CA GLY A 34 6.26 9.00 3.99
C GLY A 34 6.51 7.49 3.93
N ALA A 35 7.75 7.13 3.54
CA ALA A 35 8.20 5.76 3.28
C ALA A 35 8.05 4.85 4.52
N PRO A 36 7.19 3.83 4.51
CA PRO A 36 7.11 2.87 5.60
C PRO A 36 8.35 1.97 5.68
N ALA A 37 8.71 1.53 6.89
CA ALA A 37 9.94 0.79 7.16
C ALA A 37 10.02 -0.60 6.46
N SER A 38 8.88 -1.19 6.08
CA SER A 38 8.82 -2.50 5.45
C SER A 38 8.76 -2.46 3.91
N VAL A 39 8.96 -1.32 3.26
CA VAL A 39 8.87 -1.26 1.78
C VAL A 39 9.89 -2.21 1.16
N GLY A 40 9.41 -3.10 0.30
CA GLY A 40 10.22 -4.11 -0.37
C GLY A 40 10.28 -5.46 0.34
N GLU A 41 9.87 -5.56 1.61
CA GLU A 41 9.79 -6.84 2.32
C GLU A 41 8.75 -7.78 1.68
N VAL A 42 8.99 -9.09 1.77
CA VAL A 42 8.03 -10.10 1.33
C VAL A 42 6.86 -10.16 2.32
N CYS A 43 5.66 -10.34 1.81
CA CYS A 43 4.44 -10.41 2.62
C CYS A 43 3.50 -11.48 2.07
N GLU A 44 2.61 -11.99 2.91
CA GLU A 44 1.48 -12.82 2.53
C GLU A 44 0.21 -11.96 2.42
N ASN A 45 0.07 -10.95 3.29
CA ASN A 45 -1.04 -10.00 3.28
C ASN A 45 -0.62 -8.62 3.84
N SER A 46 -1.48 -7.60 3.74
CA SER A 46 -1.15 -6.22 4.14
C SER A 46 -0.92 -6.04 5.64
N MET A 47 -1.25 -7.01 6.50
CA MET A 47 -0.92 -6.97 7.93
C MET A 47 0.55 -7.28 8.22
N ASP A 48 1.24 -7.99 7.33
CA ASP A 48 2.67 -8.27 7.45
C ASP A 48 3.53 -7.02 7.20
N CYS A 49 2.93 -6.03 6.54
CA CYS A 49 3.58 -4.77 6.25
C CYS A 49 3.51 -3.79 7.42
N SER A 50 4.46 -2.86 7.48
CA SER A 50 4.35 -1.68 8.32
C SER A 50 3.08 -0.89 8.00
N PRO A 51 2.56 -0.08 8.94
CA PRO A 51 1.48 0.86 8.66
C PRO A 51 1.79 1.63 7.36
N CYS A 52 0.77 1.91 6.57
CA CYS A 52 0.90 2.64 5.31
C CYS A 52 1.56 1.89 4.13
N SER A 53 1.79 0.59 4.28
CA SER A 53 2.10 -0.33 3.19
C SER A 53 0.96 -1.31 2.94
N VAL A 54 0.82 -1.69 1.68
CA VAL A 54 -0.07 -2.76 1.21
C VAL A 54 0.74 -3.89 0.62
N CYS A 55 0.26 -5.12 0.76
CA CYS A 55 0.91 -6.28 0.16
C CYS A 55 0.47 -6.42 -1.30
N LEU A 56 1.38 -6.14 -2.24
CA LEU A 56 1.07 -6.13 -3.68
C LEU A 56 2.00 -7.04 -4.45
N SER A 57 1.48 -7.59 -5.55
CA SER A 57 2.29 -8.35 -6.49
C SER A 57 3.36 -7.48 -7.13
N SER A 58 4.61 -7.97 -7.07
CA SER A 58 5.81 -7.32 -7.56
C SER A 58 6.65 -8.33 -8.33
N GLY A 59 6.19 -8.68 -9.54
CA GLY A 59 6.82 -9.72 -10.34
C GLY A 59 6.43 -11.12 -9.86
N ALA A 60 7.40 -11.88 -9.34
CA ALA A 60 7.19 -13.28 -8.91
C ALA A 60 6.75 -13.45 -7.45
N ALA A 61 6.71 -12.36 -6.66
CA ALA A 61 6.37 -12.41 -5.24
C ALA A 61 5.49 -11.23 -4.83
N LEU A 62 4.73 -11.42 -3.76
CA LEU A 62 4.05 -10.35 -3.05
C LEU A 62 5.06 -9.58 -2.18
N ARG A 63 5.01 -8.26 -2.23
CA ARG A 63 5.87 -7.38 -1.45
C ARG A 63 5.10 -6.20 -0.88
N CYS A 64 5.54 -5.75 0.28
CA CYS A 64 5.04 -4.55 0.91
C CYS A 64 5.40 -3.32 0.07
N ARG A 65 4.38 -2.61 -0.40
CA ARG A 65 4.52 -1.43 -1.23
C ARG A 65 3.70 -0.29 -0.68
N GLN A 66 4.24 0.92 -0.81
CA GLN A 66 3.50 2.14 -0.45
C GLN A 66 2.54 2.51 -1.59
N PRO A 67 1.23 2.66 -1.33
CA PRO A 67 0.30 3.15 -2.33
C PRO A 67 0.60 4.61 -2.68
N CYS A 68 0.33 5.03 -3.92
CA CYS A 68 0.58 6.39 -4.39
C CYS A 68 -0.48 6.84 -5.40
N ARG A 69 -0.67 8.15 -5.54
CA ARG A 69 -1.48 8.74 -6.63
C ARG A 69 -0.60 9.44 -7.65
N LEU A 70 0.45 10.10 -7.17
CA LEU A 70 1.42 10.89 -7.92
C LEU A 70 2.84 10.47 -7.53
N ASP A 71 3.79 10.72 -8.43
CA ASP A 71 5.22 10.47 -8.19
C ASP A 71 5.74 11.13 -6.91
N ARG A 72 5.24 12.33 -6.58
CA ARG A 72 5.61 13.07 -5.37
C ARG A 72 5.18 12.41 -4.06
N ASP A 73 4.21 11.50 -4.12
CA ASP A 73 3.76 10.74 -2.95
C ASP A 73 4.79 9.68 -2.58
N CYS A 74 5.68 9.34 -3.52
CA CYS A 74 6.71 8.35 -3.32
C CYS A 74 8.00 8.95 -2.75
N PRO A 75 8.79 8.14 -2.04
CA PRO A 75 10.05 8.59 -1.48
C PRO A 75 10.97 9.11 -2.59
N GLY A 76 11.48 10.33 -2.43
CA GLY A 76 12.33 10.99 -3.42
C GLY A 76 11.59 11.65 -4.59
N GLY A 77 10.28 11.41 -4.76
CA GLY A 77 9.44 12.17 -5.67
C GLY A 77 9.82 12.14 -7.16
N ALA A 78 10.64 11.16 -7.57
CA ALA A 78 11.19 11.10 -8.93
C ALA A 78 10.09 10.81 -9.96
N VAL A 79 10.24 11.34 -11.18
CA VAL A 79 9.30 11.05 -12.28
C VAL A 79 9.27 9.55 -12.55
N GLY A 80 8.07 8.95 -12.56
CA GLY A 80 7.87 7.51 -12.68
C GLY A 80 8.09 6.71 -11.40
N ALA A 81 8.22 7.38 -10.24
CA ALA A 81 8.26 6.70 -8.94
C ALA A 81 6.93 6.05 -8.58
N CYS A 82 5.80 6.58 -9.05
CA CYS A 82 4.47 5.99 -8.84
C CYS A 82 4.08 5.13 -10.04
N GLU A 83 4.19 3.80 -9.90
CA GLU A 83 3.94 2.84 -10.98
C GLU A 83 2.67 2.01 -10.75
N GLN A 84 2.17 1.39 -11.82
CA GLN A 84 1.08 0.43 -11.72
C GLN A 84 1.61 -0.88 -11.09
N ALA A 85 0.99 -1.33 -10.01
CA ALA A 85 1.31 -2.57 -9.31
C ALA A 85 0.03 -3.38 -9.04
N GLY A 86 -0.27 -4.33 -9.93
CA GLY A 86 -1.57 -4.99 -9.96
C GLY A 86 -2.67 -4.02 -10.37
N ASP A 87 -3.78 -3.98 -9.63
CA ASP A 87 -4.93 -3.10 -9.90
C ASP A 87 -4.83 -1.71 -9.25
N THR A 88 -3.76 -1.43 -8.53
CA THR A 88 -3.54 -0.13 -7.87
C THR A 88 -2.20 0.50 -8.25
N LYS A 89 -2.03 1.78 -7.96
CA LYS A 89 -0.76 2.48 -8.11
C LYS A 89 0.03 2.42 -6.80
N ALA A 90 1.30 2.09 -6.91
CA ALA A 90 2.20 2.02 -5.77
C ALA A 90 3.60 2.51 -6.13
N CYS A 91 4.34 2.94 -5.12
CA CYS A 91 5.71 3.37 -5.29
C CYS A 91 6.56 2.21 -5.78
N ARG A 92 7.32 2.50 -6.84
CA ARG A 92 8.26 1.58 -7.44
C ARG A 92 9.26 1.13 -6.40
N LEU A 93 9.50 -0.17 -6.35
CA LEU A 93 10.59 -0.72 -5.57
C LEU A 93 11.88 -0.52 -6.35
N SER A 94 12.80 0.25 -5.78
CA SER A 94 14.18 0.31 -6.25
C SER A 94 14.90 -0.96 -5.75
N LEU A 95 14.71 -2.08 -6.47
CA LEU A 95 15.47 -3.32 -6.26
C LEU A 95 16.85 -3.23 -6.92
#